data_AF-A0AA85JBZ8-F1
#
_entry.id   AF-A0AA85JBZ8-F1
#
_cell.length_a   1.000
_cell.length_b   1.000
_cell.length_c   1.000
_cell.angle_alpha   90.00
_cell.angle_beta   90.00
_cell.angle_gamma   90.00
#
_symmetry.space_group_name_H-M   'P 1'
#
loop_
_entity.id
_entity.type
_entity.pdbx_description
1 polymer ?
#
loop_
_entity_poly.entity_id
_entity_poly.type
_entity_poly.pdbx_seq_one_letter_code
_entity_poly.pdbx_strand_id
1 'polypeptide(L)'
;MMVSILPVLIAACLSAYCVSSGSVLATPESLPATFQVHSNSSDICLLIQFHVNLSVVYTKASHPPIHVLINSANRGKFNSTGLCSERKETLQLTWTQNNTVADWSLVFNFSQHDKSNYNLNEISLHFELVNLPGLRNASSNQSLISCPVGSFYSCKAEQNLVLNSSYPSPVTINLAVSQLKVEAFRNGAKPEFNGISKFI
;
A
#
# COMPACT_ATOMS: atom_id res chain seq x y z
N MET A 1 17.34 43.14 21.70
CA MET A 1 17.02 42.46 20.44
C MET A 1 16.72 41.00 20.78
N MET A 2 15.44 40.67 21.04
CA MET A 2 15.03 39.30 21.37
C MET A 2 14.87 38.51 20.07
N VAL A 3 15.72 37.51 19.87
CA VAL A 3 15.57 36.54 18.78
C VAL A 3 14.45 35.59 19.19
N SER A 4 13.26 35.80 18.65
CA SER A 4 12.14 34.86 18.75
C SER A 4 12.45 33.66 17.88
N ILE A 5 12.98 32.59 18.47
CA ILE A 5 13.13 31.30 17.81
C ILE A 5 11.73 30.68 17.76
N LEU A 6 11.02 30.84 16.64
CA LEU A 6 9.80 30.06 16.40
C LEU A 6 10.20 28.58 16.42
N PRO A 7 9.52 27.72 17.21
CA PRO A 7 9.71 26.29 17.07
C PRO A 7 9.23 25.90 15.68
N VAL A 8 10.15 25.41 14.84
CA VAL A 8 9.78 24.74 13.60
C VAL A 8 8.97 23.52 14.03
N LEU A 9 7.65 23.58 13.88
CA LEU A 9 6.79 22.41 14.05
C LEU A 9 7.17 21.45 12.93
N ILE A 10 8.01 20.47 13.24
CA ILE A 10 8.41 19.43 12.31
C ILE A 10 7.19 18.50 12.14
N ALA A 11 6.38 18.75 11.11
CA ALA A 11 5.19 17.94 10.80
C ALA A 11 5.58 16.47 10.67
N ALA A 12 5.16 15.61 11.61
CA ALA A 12 5.44 14.19 11.57
C ALA A 12 4.43 13.47 10.67
N CYS A 13 4.79 12.27 10.19
CA CYS A 13 3.78 11.39 9.61
C CYS A 13 2.76 11.02 10.70
N LEU A 14 1.48 10.99 10.35
CA LEU A 14 0.40 10.54 11.23
C LEU A 14 -0.14 9.21 10.69
N SER A 15 -0.35 8.25 11.59
CA SER A 15 -1.03 6.98 11.31
C SER A 15 -1.90 6.62 12.50
N ALA A 16 -3.07 6.06 12.24
CA ALA A 16 -3.96 5.59 13.29
C ALA A 16 -3.57 4.19 13.84
N TYR A 17 -2.62 3.50 13.21
CA TYR A 17 -2.44 2.04 13.41
C TYR A 17 -0.99 1.58 13.62
N CYS A 18 -0.01 2.48 13.64
CA CYS A 18 1.38 2.07 13.88
C CYS A 18 1.73 2.08 15.36
N VAL A 19 1.51 0.96 16.05
CA VAL A 19 2.03 0.72 17.41
C VAL A 19 2.86 -0.57 17.37
N SER A 20 4.17 -0.44 17.58
CA SER A 20 5.13 -1.54 17.47
C SER A 20 4.98 -2.55 18.62
N SER A 21 4.86 -3.84 18.29
CA SER A 21 5.09 -4.94 19.24
C SER A 21 6.06 -5.97 18.66
N GLY A 22 7.27 -6.04 19.24
CA GLY A 22 8.19 -7.18 19.13
C GLY A 22 9.06 -7.26 17.86
N SER A 23 10.33 -7.65 18.04
CA SER A 23 11.28 -7.96 16.97
C SER A 23 11.23 -9.46 16.64
N VAL A 24 10.92 -9.82 15.39
CA VAL A 24 11.05 -11.20 14.88
C VAL A 24 12.28 -11.27 13.97
N LEU A 25 13.06 -12.35 14.08
CA LEU A 25 14.21 -12.64 13.21
C LEU A 25 13.77 -12.76 11.75
N ALA A 26 14.48 -12.07 10.85
CA ALA A 26 14.11 -12.02 9.43
C ALA A 26 14.60 -13.25 8.65
N THR A 27 13.67 -13.98 8.01
CA THR A 27 13.94 -14.94 6.94
C THR A 27 13.62 -14.30 5.57
N PRO A 28 14.08 -14.84 4.43
CA PRO A 28 13.73 -14.28 3.11
C PRO A 28 12.23 -14.26 2.81
N GLU A 29 11.44 -15.16 3.42
CA GLU A 29 9.97 -15.13 3.36
C GLU A 29 9.36 -14.02 4.21
N SER A 30 10.08 -13.53 5.22
CA SER A 30 9.65 -12.43 6.08
C SER A 30 10.15 -11.06 5.60
N LEU A 31 10.90 -11.00 4.50
CA LEU A 31 11.36 -9.73 3.94
C LEU A 31 10.25 -9.09 3.07
N PRO A 32 10.03 -7.77 3.19
CA PRO A 32 9.00 -7.10 2.44
C PRO A 32 9.39 -6.95 0.96
N ALA A 33 8.40 -7.01 0.07
CA ALA A 33 8.54 -6.71 -1.35
C ALA A 33 8.73 -5.21 -1.54
N THR A 34 9.58 -4.82 -2.50
CA THR A 34 9.78 -3.40 -2.88
C THR A 34 9.27 -3.17 -4.30
N PHE A 35 8.49 -2.12 -4.49
CA PHE A 35 7.95 -1.68 -5.77
C PHE A 35 8.26 -0.21 -6.00
N GLN A 36 8.40 0.15 -7.28
CA GLN A 36 8.76 1.50 -7.71
C GLN A 36 7.90 1.88 -8.92
N VAL A 37 7.49 3.15 -8.97
CA VAL A 37 6.79 3.74 -10.10
C VAL A 37 7.63 4.89 -10.61
N HIS A 38 7.85 4.92 -11.92
CA HIS A 38 8.65 5.94 -12.58
C HIS A 38 7.77 6.94 -13.30
N SER A 39 8.21 8.20 -13.26
CA SER A 39 7.70 9.25 -14.12
C SER A 39 8.22 9.06 -15.55
N ASN A 40 7.71 9.87 -16.48
CA ASN A 40 8.21 9.91 -17.86
C ASN A 40 9.70 10.35 -17.95
N SER A 41 10.23 11.02 -16.92
CA SER A 41 11.64 11.42 -16.84
C SER A 41 12.57 10.31 -16.32
N SER A 42 12.05 9.10 -16.08
CA SER A 42 12.74 7.98 -15.42
C SER A 42 13.06 8.20 -13.94
N ASP A 43 12.57 9.29 -13.34
CA ASP A 43 12.67 9.51 -11.90
C ASP A 43 11.64 8.64 -11.16
N ILE A 44 12.00 8.15 -9.98
CA ILE A 44 11.06 7.42 -9.13
C ILE A 44 10.15 8.44 -8.44
N CYS A 45 8.85 8.34 -8.70
CA CYS A 45 7.83 9.19 -8.08
C CYS A 45 7.22 8.54 -6.82
N LEU A 46 7.11 7.21 -6.83
CA LEU A 46 6.62 6.40 -5.73
C LEU A 46 7.57 5.24 -5.46
N LEU A 47 8.05 5.15 -4.23
CA LEU A 47 8.79 3.99 -3.71
C LEU A 47 8.02 3.41 -2.53
N ILE A 48 7.71 2.13 -2.59
CA ILE A 48 6.95 1.45 -1.53
C ILE A 48 7.52 0.07 -1.25
N GLN A 49 7.57 -0.29 0.02
CA GLN A 49 8.03 -1.57 0.52
C GLN A 49 7.02 -2.10 1.54
N PHE A 50 6.59 -3.35 1.42
CA PHE A 50 5.66 -3.97 2.37
C PHE A 50 5.67 -5.48 2.32
N HIS A 51 5.07 -6.09 3.34
CA HIS A 51 4.58 -7.46 3.32
C HIS A 51 3.05 -7.46 3.36
N VAL A 52 2.41 -8.07 2.36
CA VAL A 52 0.94 -8.11 2.23
C VAL A 52 0.44 -9.54 2.36
N ASN A 53 -0.61 -9.73 3.17
CA ASN A 53 -1.40 -10.94 3.22
C ASN A 53 -2.87 -10.59 2.91
N LEU A 54 -3.36 -11.04 1.76
CA LEU A 54 -4.72 -10.84 1.31
C LEU A 54 -5.50 -12.16 1.45
N SER A 55 -6.67 -12.09 2.06
CA SER A 55 -7.59 -13.22 2.19
C SER A 55 -8.98 -12.87 1.65
N VAL A 56 -9.48 -13.70 0.74
CA VAL A 56 -10.86 -13.62 0.22
C VAL A 56 -11.64 -14.83 0.72
N VAL A 57 -12.63 -14.58 1.57
CA VAL A 57 -13.39 -15.62 2.29
C VAL A 57 -14.85 -15.59 1.86
N TYR A 58 -15.39 -16.74 1.44
CA TYR A 58 -16.81 -16.87 1.11
C TYR A 58 -17.66 -16.89 2.38
N THR A 59 -18.68 -16.03 2.45
CA THR A 59 -19.53 -15.84 3.64
C THR A 59 -20.64 -16.88 3.79
N LYS A 60 -21.11 -17.46 2.67
CA LYS A 60 -22.28 -18.35 2.64
C LYS A 60 -22.02 -19.71 1.97
N ALA A 61 -20.84 -19.92 1.42
CA ALA A 61 -20.47 -21.13 0.70
C ALA A 61 -19.20 -21.72 1.28
N SER A 62 -19.13 -23.05 1.39
CA SER A 62 -17.98 -23.80 1.93
C SER A 62 -16.86 -23.92 0.89
N HIS A 63 -16.47 -22.82 0.27
CA HIS A 63 -15.28 -22.77 -0.58
C HIS A 63 -14.06 -22.44 0.28
N PRO A 64 -12.90 -23.04 -0.01
CA PRO A 64 -11.68 -22.67 0.67
C PRO A 64 -11.37 -21.19 0.44
N PRO A 65 -10.84 -20.48 1.45
CA PRO A 65 -10.43 -19.09 1.30
C PRO A 65 -9.29 -19.00 0.29
N ILE A 66 -9.29 -17.91 -0.48
CA ILE A 66 -8.19 -17.59 -1.39
C ILE A 66 -7.21 -16.72 -0.64
N HIS A 67 -5.95 -17.14 -0.60
CA HIS A 67 -4.87 -16.41 0.05
C HIS A 67 -3.84 -15.95 -0.98
N VAL A 68 -3.45 -14.68 -0.89
CA VAL A 68 -2.39 -14.10 -1.71
C VAL A 68 -1.38 -13.43 -0.78
N LEU A 69 -0.15 -13.88 -0.86
CA LEU A 69 0.99 -13.32 -0.14
C LEU A 69 1.80 -12.46 -1.10
N ILE A 70 2.26 -11.27 -0.66
CA ILE A 70 3.21 -10.45 -1.40
C ILE A 70 4.39 -10.15 -0.49
N ASN A 71 5.55 -10.70 -0.84
CA ASN A 71 6.81 -10.54 -0.12
C ASN A 71 7.98 -10.56 -1.11
N SER A 72 9.22 -10.42 -0.64
CA SER A 72 10.37 -10.40 -1.55
C SER A 72 10.55 -11.69 -2.35
N ALA A 73 10.19 -12.84 -1.77
CA ALA A 73 10.35 -14.15 -2.41
C ALA A 73 9.43 -14.34 -3.62
N ASN A 74 8.25 -13.72 -3.62
CA ASN A 74 7.26 -13.90 -4.68
C ASN A 74 6.90 -12.62 -5.46
N ARG A 75 7.56 -11.49 -5.16
CA ARG A 75 7.41 -10.20 -5.88
C ARG A 75 7.37 -10.37 -7.40
N GLY A 76 8.22 -11.22 -7.97
CA GLY A 76 8.30 -11.45 -9.42
C GLY A 76 7.05 -12.06 -10.06
N LYS A 77 6.07 -12.53 -9.27
CA LYS A 77 4.78 -13.03 -9.77
C LYS A 77 3.77 -11.91 -10.05
N PHE A 78 4.06 -10.68 -9.62
CA PHE A 78 3.18 -9.53 -9.76
C PHE A 78 3.74 -8.58 -10.81
N ASN A 79 2.96 -8.29 -11.83
CA ASN A 79 3.27 -7.20 -12.74
C ASN A 79 2.94 -5.87 -12.05
N SER A 80 3.89 -4.93 -12.06
CA SER A 80 3.79 -3.66 -11.35
C SER A 80 3.71 -2.53 -12.36
N THR A 81 2.60 -1.79 -12.33
CA THR A 81 2.42 -0.56 -13.09
C THR A 81 2.01 0.58 -12.15
N GLY A 82 1.96 1.80 -12.67
CA GLY A 82 1.57 2.94 -11.85
C GLY A 82 1.46 4.23 -12.65
N LEU A 83 0.95 5.24 -11.97
CA LEU A 83 0.82 6.61 -12.48
C LEU A 83 1.62 7.56 -11.59
N CYS A 84 2.34 8.47 -12.22
CA CYS A 84 2.92 9.63 -11.55
C CYS A 84 2.20 10.89 -12.07
N SER A 85 1.58 11.65 -11.18
CA SER A 85 0.99 12.95 -11.51
C SER A 85 1.13 13.90 -10.33
N GLU A 86 0.96 15.20 -10.57
CA GLU A 86 1.18 16.23 -9.55
C GLU A 86 0.31 16.07 -8.29
N ARG A 87 -0.86 15.42 -8.39
CA ARG A 87 -1.81 15.29 -7.27
C ARG A 87 -2.21 13.86 -6.95
N LYS A 88 -1.80 12.91 -7.80
CA LYS A 88 -2.16 11.50 -7.67
C LYS A 88 -1.01 10.62 -8.11
N GLU A 89 -0.65 9.66 -7.28
CA GLU A 89 0.24 8.57 -7.66
C GLU A 89 -0.45 7.24 -7.39
N THR A 90 -0.16 6.25 -8.22
CA THR A 90 -0.74 4.92 -8.04
C THR A 90 0.33 3.85 -8.20
N LEU A 91 0.23 2.82 -7.36
CA LEU A 91 0.85 1.52 -7.62
C LEU A 91 -0.27 0.53 -7.90
N GLN A 92 -0.18 -0.17 -9.02
CA GLN A 92 -1.07 -1.26 -9.38
C GLN A 92 -0.26 -2.55 -9.53
N LEU A 93 -0.63 -3.56 -8.76
CA LEU A 93 -0.07 -4.90 -8.83
C LEU A 93 -1.08 -5.84 -9.48
N THR A 94 -0.75 -6.42 -10.64
CA THR A 94 -1.60 -7.38 -11.33
C THR A 94 -1.00 -8.78 -11.35
N TRP A 95 -1.85 -9.79 -11.21
CA TRP A 95 -1.45 -11.20 -11.28
C TRP A 95 -2.61 -12.09 -11.71
N THR A 96 -2.28 -13.21 -12.35
CA THR A 96 -3.25 -14.27 -12.65
C THR A 96 -3.38 -15.16 -11.42
N GLN A 97 -4.60 -15.26 -10.87
CA GLN A 97 -4.88 -16.09 -9.72
C GLN A 97 -5.33 -17.48 -10.16
N ASN A 98 -4.90 -18.52 -9.44
CA ASN A 98 -5.36 -19.88 -9.73
C ASN A 98 -6.88 -19.95 -9.55
N ASN A 99 -7.55 -20.61 -10.50
CA ASN A 99 -9.01 -20.77 -10.51
C ASN A 99 -9.78 -19.43 -10.63
N THR A 100 -9.25 -18.48 -11.40
CA THR A 100 -9.94 -17.23 -11.75
C THR A 100 -10.04 -17.08 -13.26
N VAL A 101 -11.04 -16.32 -13.70
CA VAL A 101 -11.35 -16.13 -15.13
C VAL A 101 -10.59 -14.92 -15.70
N ALA A 102 -10.11 -14.03 -14.83
CA ALA A 102 -9.40 -12.82 -15.18
C ALA A 102 -8.25 -12.56 -14.20
N ASP A 103 -7.33 -11.69 -14.62
CA ASP A 103 -6.28 -11.16 -13.76
C ASP A 103 -6.87 -10.33 -12.63
N TRP A 104 -6.30 -10.48 -11.44
CA TRP A 104 -6.62 -9.67 -10.29
C TRP A 104 -5.70 -8.46 -10.23
N SER A 105 -6.15 -7.41 -9.55
CA SER A 105 -5.41 -6.16 -9.43
C SER A 105 -5.58 -5.54 -8.05
N LEU A 106 -4.47 -5.35 -7.33
CA LEU A 106 -4.40 -4.61 -6.07
C LEU A 106 -3.81 -3.23 -6.34
N VAL A 107 -4.55 -2.18 -6.02
CA VAL A 107 -4.19 -0.79 -6.31
C VAL A 107 -4.04 0.00 -5.02
N PHE A 108 -2.92 0.70 -4.89
CA PHE A 108 -2.65 1.67 -3.84
C PHE A 108 -2.72 3.06 -4.44
N ASN A 109 -3.64 3.89 -3.96
CA ASN A 109 -3.83 5.27 -4.40
C ASN A 109 -3.22 6.23 -3.38
N PHE A 110 -2.34 7.11 -3.86
CA PHE A 110 -1.78 8.20 -3.10
C PHE A 110 -2.32 9.52 -3.64
N SER A 111 -2.70 10.41 -2.75
CA SER A 111 -3.22 11.72 -3.11
C SER A 111 -2.50 12.83 -2.37
N GLN A 112 -2.32 13.93 -3.07
CA GLN A 112 -1.77 15.15 -2.53
C GLN A 112 -2.83 16.26 -2.63
N HIS A 113 -3.33 16.71 -1.48
CA HIS A 113 -4.35 17.77 -1.42
C HIS A 113 -3.70 19.16 -1.45
N ASP A 114 -2.58 19.31 -0.75
CA ASP A 114 -1.71 20.49 -0.76
C ASP A 114 -0.28 20.07 -1.11
N LYS A 115 0.54 20.96 -1.69
CA LYS A 115 1.93 20.64 -2.06
C LYS A 115 2.80 20.20 -0.86
N SER A 116 2.27 20.25 0.35
CA SER A 116 2.94 19.90 1.60
C SER A 116 2.80 18.46 2.04
N ASN A 117 1.65 17.79 1.84
CA ASN A 117 1.42 16.44 2.38
C ASN A 117 0.77 15.49 1.37
N TYR A 118 1.15 14.22 1.48
CA TYR A 118 0.51 13.12 0.76
C TYR A 118 -0.17 12.15 1.71
N ASN A 119 -1.20 11.45 1.20
CA ASN A 119 -1.92 10.43 1.94
C ASN A 119 -2.07 9.16 1.10
N LEU A 120 -1.95 7.99 1.73
CA LEU A 120 -2.51 6.75 1.19
C LEU A 120 -4.00 6.77 1.49
N ASN A 121 -4.80 7.15 0.49
CA ASN A 121 -6.22 7.46 0.69
C ASN A 121 -7.15 6.30 0.31
N GLU A 122 -6.71 5.39 -0.55
CA GLU A 122 -7.49 4.22 -0.92
C GLU A 122 -6.58 3.03 -1.26
N ILE A 123 -6.99 1.84 -0.81
CA ILE A 123 -6.52 0.57 -1.34
C ILE A 123 -7.72 -0.17 -1.92
N SER A 124 -7.62 -0.63 -3.16
CA SER A 124 -8.70 -1.35 -3.85
C SER A 124 -8.24 -2.67 -4.47
N LEU A 125 -9.08 -3.68 -4.43
CA LEU A 125 -8.92 -4.96 -5.11
C LEU A 125 -9.97 -5.09 -6.22
N HIS A 126 -9.51 -5.28 -7.45
CA HIS A 126 -10.32 -5.73 -8.57
C HIS A 126 -10.09 -7.22 -8.80
N PHE A 127 -11.17 -8.00 -8.84
CA PHE A 127 -11.07 -9.46 -8.89
C PHE A 127 -12.30 -10.10 -9.54
N GLU A 128 -12.13 -11.31 -10.03
CA GLU A 128 -13.21 -12.17 -10.52
C GLU A 128 -13.01 -13.61 -10.05
N LEU A 129 -14.10 -14.27 -9.67
CA LEU A 129 -14.10 -15.63 -9.13
C LEU A 129 -14.87 -16.54 -10.07
N VAL A 130 -14.35 -17.75 -10.34
CA VAL A 130 -15.03 -18.75 -11.20
C VAL A 130 -16.44 -19.07 -10.69
N ASN A 131 -16.59 -19.24 -9.38
CA ASN A 131 -17.87 -19.59 -8.75
C ASN A 131 -18.79 -18.38 -8.53
N LEU A 132 -18.32 -17.18 -8.88
CA LEU A 132 -19.03 -15.94 -8.63
C LEU A 132 -18.76 -14.94 -9.78
N PRO A 133 -19.15 -15.30 -11.02
CA PRO A 133 -18.73 -14.62 -12.23
C PRO A 133 -19.14 -13.14 -12.24
N GLY A 134 -18.39 -12.36 -13.00
CA GLY A 134 -18.48 -10.91 -13.06
C GLY A 134 -17.39 -10.22 -12.25
N LEU A 135 -16.81 -9.18 -12.85
CA LEU A 135 -15.78 -8.34 -12.24
C LEU A 135 -16.32 -7.65 -10.99
N ARG A 136 -15.54 -7.71 -9.91
CA ARG A 136 -15.86 -7.11 -8.61
C ARG A 136 -14.78 -6.13 -8.20
N ASN A 137 -15.20 -5.15 -7.42
CA ASN A 137 -14.34 -4.19 -6.76
C ASN A 137 -14.63 -4.18 -5.26
N ALA A 138 -13.59 -4.09 -4.46
CA ALA A 138 -13.67 -3.79 -3.04
C ALA A 138 -12.56 -2.83 -2.65
N SER A 139 -12.87 -1.82 -1.85
CA SER A 139 -11.88 -0.83 -1.42
C SER A 139 -12.02 -0.46 0.06
N SER A 140 -10.96 0.14 0.58
CA SER A 140 -10.96 0.81 1.87
C SER A 140 -10.41 2.21 1.68
N ASN A 141 -11.21 3.20 2.10
CA ASN A 141 -10.85 4.61 2.10
C ASN A 141 -10.31 5.06 3.47
N GLN A 142 -9.97 4.11 4.34
CA GLN A 142 -9.32 4.43 5.60
C GLN A 142 -7.95 5.01 5.27
N SER A 143 -7.77 6.31 5.52
CA SER A 143 -6.47 6.95 5.35
C SER A 143 -5.48 6.28 6.31
N LEU A 144 -4.56 5.50 5.75
CA LEU A 144 -3.59 4.73 6.53
C LEU A 144 -2.44 5.62 6.99
N ILE A 145 -2.12 6.62 6.18
CA ILE A 145 -0.90 7.40 6.28
C ILE A 145 -1.22 8.83 5.83
N SER A 146 -0.73 9.80 6.61
CA SER A 146 -0.54 11.18 6.17
C SER A 146 0.92 11.56 6.42
N CYS A 147 1.64 12.04 5.41
CA CYS A 147 3.06 12.38 5.51
C CYS A 147 3.40 13.63 4.72
N PRO A 148 4.34 14.47 5.21
CA PRO A 148 4.87 15.57 4.40
C PRO A 148 5.61 15.04 3.17
N VAL A 149 5.48 15.74 2.05
CA VAL A 149 6.32 15.50 0.86
C VAL A 149 7.79 15.74 1.21
N GLY A 150 8.67 14.88 0.69
CA GLY A 150 10.08 14.83 1.08
C GLY A 150 10.36 14.08 2.39
N SER A 151 9.34 13.43 2.96
CA SER A 151 9.48 12.46 4.06
C SER A 151 8.96 11.09 3.63
N PHE A 152 9.44 10.04 4.30
CA PHE A 152 8.89 8.69 4.13
C PHE A 152 8.20 8.21 5.40
N TYR A 153 7.13 7.45 5.21
CA TYR A 153 6.48 6.70 6.26
C TYR A 153 7.20 5.37 6.49
N SER A 154 7.26 4.92 7.75
CA SER A 154 7.77 3.59 8.08
C SER A 154 7.01 3.00 9.27
N CYS A 155 6.33 1.87 9.04
CA CYS A 155 5.64 1.12 10.07
C CYS A 155 5.95 -0.37 9.99
N LYS A 156 6.50 -0.92 11.08
CA LYS A 156 6.76 -2.36 11.18
C LYS A 156 5.51 -3.17 11.52
N ALA A 157 4.64 -2.60 12.34
CA ALA A 157 3.42 -3.27 12.82
C ALA A 157 2.49 -3.65 11.66
N GLU A 158 1.76 -4.74 11.87
CA GLU A 158 0.72 -5.18 10.95
C GLU A 158 -0.51 -4.28 11.07
N GLN A 159 -0.98 -3.80 9.93
CA GLN A 159 -2.18 -3.00 9.77
C GLN A 159 -3.23 -3.87 9.08
N ASN A 160 -4.35 -4.10 9.77
CA ASN A 160 -5.43 -4.94 9.28
C ASN A 160 -6.56 -4.07 8.71
N LEU A 161 -6.97 -4.38 7.48
CA LEU A 161 -7.96 -3.64 6.71
C LEU A 161 -9.02 -4.60 6.19
N VAL A 162 -10.28 -4.18 6.26
CA VAL A 162 -11.36 -4.85 5.54
C VAL A 162 -11.65 -4.03 4.29
N LEU A 163 -11.55 -4.66 3.12
CA LEU A 163 -11.94 -4.03 1.85
C LEU A 163 -13.44 -4.26 1.63
N ASN A 164 -14.20 -3.18 1.58
CA ASN A 164 -15.65 -3.24 1.44
C ASN A 164 -16.02 -3.20 -0.04
N SER A 165 -16.89 -4.11 -0.46
CA SER A 165 -17.42 -4.07 -1.83
C SER A 165 -18.52 -3.02 -1.95
N SER A 166 -18.60 -2.35 -3.10
CA SER A 166 -19.64 -1.35 -3.40
C SER A 166 -21.05 -1.97 -3.45
N TYR A 167 -21.16 -3.29 -3.58
CA TYR A 167 -22.41 -4.03 -3.61
C TYR A 167 -22.37 -5.18 -2.59
N PRO A 168 -23.53 -5.68 -2.12
CA PRO A 168 -23.58 -6.88 -1.30
C PRO A 168 -22.78 -8.00 -1.95
N SER A 169 -21.68 -8.35 -1.31
CA SER A 169 -20.75 -9.36 -1.80
C SER A 169 -20.85 -10.57 -0.89
N PRO A 170 -21.00 -11.79 -1.42
CA PRO A 170 -20.95 -12.99 -0.60
C PRO A 170 -19.50 -13.35 -0.23
N VAL A 171 -18.53 -12.44 -0.41
CA VAL A 171 -17.16 -12.60 0.08
C VAL A 171 -16.75 -11.45 1.00
N THR A 172 -15.97 -11.78 2.02
CA THR A 172 -15.24 -10.83 2.88
C THR A 172 -13.79 -10.79 2.43
N ILE A 173 -13.23 -9.58 2.33
CA ILE A 173 -11.86 -9.37 1.86
C ILE A 173 -11.06 -8.69 2.96
N ASN A 174 -10.09 -9.42 3.50
CA ASN A 174 -9.20 -8.94 4.55
C ASN A 174 -7.81 -8.73 3.96
N LEU A 175 -7.22 -7.56 4.24
CA LEU A 175 -5.90 -7.18 3.81
C LEU A 175 -5.07 -6.83 5.05
N ALA A 176 -4.00 -7.58 5.29
CA ALA A 176 -3.00 -7.27 6.29
C ALA A 176 -1.75 -6.70 5.59
N VAL A 177 -1.29 -5.54 6.03
CA VAL A 177 -0.07 -4.87 5.53
C VAL A 177 0.90 -4.67 6.68
N SER A 178 2.10 -5.21 6.58
CA SER A 178 3.16 -5.06 7.61
C SER A 178 4.47 -4.62 6.97
N GLN A 179 5.40 -4.14 7.81
CA GLN A 179 6.69 -3.62 7.35
C GLN A 179 6.56 -2.57 6.23
N LEU A 180 5.50 -1.76 6.30
CA LEU A 180 5.13 -0.78 5.32
C LEU A 180 6.09 0.41 5.39
N LYS A 181 6.84 0.65 4.33
CA LYS A 181 7.57 1.88 4.09
C LYS A 181 7.12 2.49 2.79
N VAL A 182 6.85 3.80 2.78
CA VAL A 182 6.44 4.48 1.57
C VAL A 182 6.98 5.89 1.50
N GLU A 183 7.38 6.29 0.31
CA GLU A 183 7.74 7.65 -0.07
C GLU A 183 7.07 7.94 -1.41
N ALA A 184 6.04 8.78 -1.38
CA ALA A 184 5.26 9.20 -2.55
C ALA A 184 5.57 10.67 -2.88
N PHE A 185 5.27 11.09 -4.12
CA PHE A 185 5.52 12.43 -4.64
C PHE A 185 6.98 12.86 -4.53
N ARG A 186 7.89 11.89 -4.62
CA ARG A 186 9.34 12.12 -4.60
C ARG A 186 9.86 12.43 -6.00
N ASN A 187 11.04 13.03 -6.04
CA ASN A 187 11.79 13.22 -7.26
C ASN A 187 13.21 12.75 -7.04
N GLY A 188 13.56 11.58 -7.59
CA GLY A 188 14.92 11.08 -7.53
C GLY A 188 15.10 9.71 -8.20
N ALA A 189 16.25 9.53 -8.82
CA ALA A 189 16.57 8.33 -9.61
C ALA A 189 16.95 7.09 -8.78
N LYS A 190 17.31 7.24 -7.49
CA LYS A 190 17.80 6.12 -6.67
C LYS A 190 16.65 5.42 -5.92
N PRO A 191 16.59 4.07 -5.89
CA PRO A 191 15.56 3.31 -5.17
C PRO A 191 15.85 3.23 -3.65
N GLU A 192 16.24 4.35 -3.05
CA GLU A 192 16.55 4.50 -1.63
C GLU A 192 15.56 5.49 -1.02
N PHE A 193 15.08 5.18 0.18
CA PHE A 193 14.24 6.10 0.95
C PHE A 193 15.10 7.26 1.45
N ASN A 194 14.98 8.42 0.82
CA ASN A 194 15.87 9.57 1.04
C ASN A 194 15.21 10.71 1.81
N GLY A 195 13.89 10.67 1.96
CA GLY A 195 13.15 11.61 2.80
C GLY A 195 13.53 11.53 4.28
N ILE A 196 13.13 12.54 5.04
CA ILE A 196 13.30 12.52 6.51
C ILE A 196 12.41 11.41 7.07
N SER A 197 13.01 10.43 7.76
CA SER A 197 12.27 9.38 8.48
C SER A 197 11.45 10.01 9.59
N LYS A 198 10.11 10.03 9.46
CA LYS A 198 9.22 10.45 10.55
C LYS A 198 8.64 9.19 11.20
N PHE A 199 9.27 8.73 12.27
CA PHE A 199 8.72 7.67 13.12
C PHE A 199 7.54 8.23 13.92
N ILE A 200 6.53 7.39 14.11
CA ILE A 200 5.58 7.48 15.23
C ILE A 200 6.05 6.47 16.26
#